data_AF-A0AAV6H8M7-F1
#
_entry.id   AF-A0AAV6H8M7-F1
#
_cell.length_a   1.000
_cell.length_b   1.000
_cell.length_c   1.000
_cell.angle_alpha   90.00
_cell.angle_beta   90.00
_cell.angle_gamma   90.00
#
_symmetry.space_group_name_H-M   'P 1'
#
loop_
_entity.id
_entity.type
_entity.pdbx_description
1 polymer ?
#
loop_
_entity_poly.entity_id
_entity_poly.type
_entity_poly.pdbx_seq_one_letter_code
_entity_poly.pdbx_strand_id
1 'polypeptide(L)'
;MTLLLIATLLASGLGSLSSSVSRQFHVVKEQKSWTEAQQYCREEFTDLATIDNMTEMEKVKSMIHEAGAGDAWIGLKRGEWQWSLAGRDFYRENEAEFRNWDSGYPRGGQENCLMNANGKWSDDWSTNIWTFICYDGGNSTHPYVLVTEGKNWEDAQIYCREKHTDLASVRNQAENDQIKDIIGGTAWIGLFRDAWSEWSDGSSSSFRHWNTGESNNPGVGCTQFTPSGQWNDVGCHNPSHFICYGDPKEVKSQIVRVKLQVASHVNINDPAMQQAFLQQIQQRLRESGMPAGAKLTWMRHPDGQIFKEKKETKEEGRKRRKRTEL
;
A
#
# COMPACT_ATOMS: atom_id res chain seq x y z
N MET A 1 -24.66 -25.64 47.45
CA MET A 1 -26.01 -25.09 47.25
C MET A 1 -26.04 -24.38 45.91
N THR A 2 -26.66 -25.07 44.95
CA THR A 2 -27.18 -24.67 43.63
C THR A 2 -26.88 -23.25 43.12
N LEU A 3 -25.97 -23.14 42.13
CA LEU A 3 -26.01 -22.06 41.14
C LEU A 3 -26.74 -22.60 39.90
N LEU A 4 -27.89 -22.00 39.57
CA LEU A 4 -28.63 -22.27 38.34
C LEU A 4 -27.90 -21.59 37.16
N LEU A 5 -27.55 -22.39 36.15
CA LEU A 5 -27.28 -21.91 34.80
C LEU A 5 -28.58 -21.40 34.16
N ILE A 6 -28.57 -20.18 33.63
CA ILE A 6 -29.53 -19.75 32.62
C ILE A 6 -28.73 -19.25 31.43
N ALA A 7 -28.62 -20.13 30.42
CA ALA A 7 -28.22 -19.76 29.07
C ALA A 7 -29.49 -19.32 28.33
N THR A 8 -29.57 -18.06 27.92
CA THR A 8 -30.58 -17.59 26.96
C THR A 8 -29.89 -17.27 25.64
N LEU A 9 -29.96 -18.24 24.72
CA LEU A 9 -29.89 -18.01 23.29
C LEU A 9 -31.23 -17.41 22.85
N LEU A 10 -31.20 -16.20 22.31
CA LEU A 10 -32.20 -15.74 21.35
C LEU A 10 -31.47 -15.16 20.15
N ALA A 11 -31.32 -15.99 19.13
CA ALA A 11 -31.06 -15.57 17.78
C ALA A 11 -32.37 -15.03 17.18
N SER A 12 -32.24 -13.93 16.46
CA SER A 12 -32.83 -13.65 15.13
C SER A 12 -33.48 -12.28 15.07
N GLY A 13 -32.73 -11.38 14.44
CA GLY A 13 -33.16 -10.06 14.00
C GLY A 13 -32.08 -9.50 13.08
N LEU A 14 -31.87 -10.16 11.93
CA LEU A 14 -31.15 -9.62 10.78
C LEU A 14 -31.97 -8.45 10.23
N GLY A 15 -31.90 -7.31 10.92
CA GLY A 15 -32.01 -6.02 10.27
C GLY A 15 -30.61 -5.68 9.81
N SER A 16 -30.31 -5.91 8.53
CA SER A 16 -29.20 -5.24 7.88
C SER A 16 -29.52 -3.75 7.87
N LEU A 17 -29.24 -3.09 8.98
CA LEU A 17 -28.87 -1.69 8.95
C LEU A 17 -27.61 -1.68 8.09
N SER A 18 -27.78 -1.40 6.80
CA SER A 18 -26.74 -0.80 6.00
C SER A 18 -26.48 0.58 6.61
N SER A 19 -25.88 0.61 7.80
CA SER A 19 -25.16 1.78 8.24
C SER A 19 -24.08 1.93 7.20
N SER A 20 -24.21 2.92 6.34
CA SER A 20 -23.08 3.45 5.60
C SER A 20 -22.09 3.93 6.67
N VAL A 21 -21.27 3.01 7.19
CA VAL A 21 -20.25 3.33 8.19
C VAL A 21 -19.33 4.28 7.46
N SER A 22 -19.36 5.56 7.84
CA SER A 22 -18.43 6.54 7.30
C SER A 22 -17.03 6.02 7.54
N ARG A 23 -16.23 5.86 6.48
CA ARG A 23 -14.84 5.41 6.60
C ARG A 23 -14.13 6.34 7.58
N GLN A 24 -13.48 5.75 8.59
CA GLN A 24 -12.65 6.51 9.51
C GLN A 24 -11.27 6.68 8.89
N PHE A 25 -10.78 7.92 8.86
CA PHE A 25 -9.48 8.28 8.28
C PHE A 25 -8.50 8.66 9.38
N HIS A 26 -7.21 8.46 9.12
CA HIS A 26 -6.14 8.75 10.06
C HIS A 26 -4.95 9.38 9.32
N VAL A 27 -4.64 10.63 9.65
CA VAL A 27 -3.47 11.33 9.09
C VAL A 27 -2.23 10.96 9.89
N VAL A 28 -1.23 10.39 9.22
CA VAL A 28 0.05 10.00 9.82
C VAL A 28 1.13 10.99 9.37
N LYS A 29 1.78 11.62 10.34
CA LYS A 29 2.77 12.68 10.11
C LYS A 29 4.17 12.17 9.78
N GLU A 30 4.42 10.88 9.89
CA GLU A 30 5.67 10.30 9.40
C GLU A 30 5.73 10.46 7.88
N GLN A 31 6.93 10.72 7.35
CA GLN A 31 7.12 10.77 5.91
C GLN A 31 7.70 9.45 5.41
N LYS A 32 7.02 8.84 4.45
CA LYS A 32 7.38 7.53 3.88
C LYS A 32 7.18 7.54 2.37
N SER A 33 7.83 6.63 1.65
CA SER A 33 7.43 6.31 0.28
C SER A 33 6.02 5.72 0.26
N TRP A 34 5.36 5.70 -0.90
CA TRP A 34 3.99 5.21 -1.01
C TRP A 34 3.87 3.74 -0.54
N THR A 35 4.81 2.87 -0.95
CA THR A 35 4.82 1.46 -0.55
C THR A 35 5.01 1.28 0.95
N GLU A 36 5.93 2.04 1.56
CA GLU A 36 6.14 2.00 3.01
C GLU A 36 4.94 2.55 3.79
N ALA A 37 4.27 3.58 3.26
CA ALA A 37 3.04 4.12 3.82
C ALA A 37 1.88 3.13 3.74
N GLN A 38 1.73 2.45 2.60
CA GLN A 38 0.76 1.37 2.41
C GLN A 38 1.00 0.22 3.39
N GLN A 39 2.25 -0.21 3.52
CA GLN A 39 2.63 -1.24 4.48
C GLN A 39 2.26 -0.82 5.91
N TYR A 40 2.61 0.40 6.31
CA TYR A 40 2.23 0.93 7.62
C TYR A 40 0.71 0.90 7.81
N CYS A 41 -0.08 1.39 6.85
CA CYS A 41 -1.52 1.40 6.97
C CYS A 41 -2.10 -0.02 7.04
N ARG A 42 -1.50 -1.00 6.36
CA ARG A 42 -1.90 -2.41 6.46
C ARG A 42 -1.46 -3.08 7.76
N GLU A 43 -0.43 -2.56 8.42
CA GLU A 43 0.00 -3.05 9.74
C GLU A 43 -0.88 -2.48 10.85
N GLU A 44 -1.19 -1.18 10.79
CA GLU A 44 -1.85 -0.44 11.88
C GLU A 44 -3.35 -0.18 11.65
N PHE A 45 -3.85 -0.24 10.42
CA PHE A 45 -5.22 0.08 9.99
C PHE A 45 -5.69 -0.90 8.88
N THR A 46 -6.60 -0.49 7.99
CA THR A 46 -6.99 -1.33 6.83
C THR A 46 -6.00 -1.19 5.67
N ASP A 47 -5.89 0.02 5.09
CA ASP A 47 -4.99 0.36 3.97
C ASP A 47 -4.87 1.90 3.87
N LEU A 48 -4.14 2.40 2.87
CA LEU A 48 -4.19 3.81 2.47
C LEU A 48 -5.60 4.22 2.06
N ALA A 49 -5.95 5.48 2.32
CA ALA A 49 -7.29 6.01 2.18
C ALA A 49 -7.81 5.91 0.73
N THR A 50 -8.97 5.26 0.59
CA THR A 50 -9.86 5.43 -0.56
C THR A 50 -10.84 6.56 -0.27
N ILE A 51 -11.03 7.47 -1.22
CA ILE A 51 -11.98 8.58 -1.12
C ILE A 51 -13.09 8.34 -2.14
N ASP A 52 -14.33 8.22 -1.68
CA ASP A 52 -15.47 7.87 -2.53
C ASP A 52 -16.29 9.06 -3.01
N ASN A 53 -16.18 10.21 -2.35
CA ASN A 53 -17.02 11.37 -2.62
C ASN A 53 -16.47 12.66 -1.99
N MET A 54 -17.13 13.78 -2.30
CA MET A 54 -16.78 15.10 -1.76
C MET A 54 -16.91 15.21 -0.24
N THR A 55 -17.83 14.46 0.40
CA THR A 55 -17.97 14.50 1.87
C THR A 55 -16.74 13.90 2.55
N GLU A 56 -16.23 12.77 2.05
CA GLU A 56 -14.98 12.18 2.53
C GLU A 56 -13.78 13.06 2.18
N MET A 57 -13.76 13.67 0.99
CA MET A 57 -12.72 14.61 0.58
C MET A 57 -12.60 15.79 1.56
N GLU A 58 -13.71 16.48 1.87
CA GLU A 58 -13.71 17.61 2.81
C GLU A 58 -13.37 17.17 4.24
N LYS A 59 -13.79 15.96 4.65
CA LYS A 59 -13.41 15.38 5.94
C LYS A 59 -11.89 15.19 6.00
N VAL A 60 -11.29 14.55 5.00
CA VAL A 60 -9.84 14.33 4.92
C VAL A 60 -9.08 15.65 4.90
N LYS A 61 -9.57 16.64 4.15
CA LYS A 61 -9.00 18.00 4.11
C LYS A 61 -8.98 18.66 5.49
N SER A 62 -10.07 18.61 6.26
CA SER A 62 -10.11 19.12 7.64
C SER A 62 -9.07 18.42 8.52
N MET A 63 -8.98 17.09 8.42
CA MET A 63 -8.04 16.30 9.22
C MET A 63 -6.57 16.64 8.91
N ILE A 64 -6.22 16.89 7.65
CA ILE A 64 -4.88 17.35 7.27
C ILE A 64 -4.58 18.73 7.90
N HIS A 65 -5.52 19.67 7.80
CA HIS A 65 -5.37 21.01 8.39
C HIS A 65 -5.22 20.94 9.91
N GLU A 66 -6.05 20.16 10.61
CA GLU A 66 -6.00 19.95 12.06
C GLU A 66 -4.68 19.29 12.49
N ALA A 67 -4.17 18.34 11.70
CA ALA A 67 -2.90 17.69 11.96
C ALA A 67 -1.68 18.58 11.65
N GLY A 68 -1.87 19.66 10.88
CA GLY A 68 -0.79 20.50 10.34
C GLY A 68 0.11 19.72 9.39
N ALA A 69 -0.43 18.76 8.64
CA ALA A 69 0.32 17.97 7.68
C ALA A 69 0.41 18.68 6.32
N GLY A 70 1.52 18.46 5.60
CA GLY A 70 1.63 18.81 4.18
C GLY A 70 0.90 17.82 3.28
N ASP A 71 1.40 17.65 2.04
CA ASP A 71 0.88 16.64 1.10
C ASP A 71 0.95 15.23 1.72
N ALA A 72 -0.05 14.41 1.42
CA ALA A 72 -0.21 13.10 2.01
C ALA A 72 -0.65 12.03 1.01
N TRP A 73 -0.02 10.86 1.01
CA TRP A 73 -0.42 9.72 0.19
C TRP A 73 -1.85 9.24 0.47
N ILE A 74 -2.56 8.91 -0.60
CA ILE A 74 -3.81 8.15 -0.61
C ILE A 74 -3.65 6.85 -1.41
N GLY A 75 -4.63 5.97 -1.34
CA GLY A 75 -4.54 4.61 -1.89
C GLY A 75 -4.59 4.54 -3.41
N LEU A 76 -4.91 5.64 -4.09
CA LEU A 76 -4.89 5.68 -5.54
C LEU A 76 -3.45 5.65 -6.04
N LYS A 77 -3.17 4.70 -6.91
CA LYS A 77 -1.93 4.66 -7.68
C LYS A 77 -2.25 4.39 -9.14
N ARG A 78 -1.30 4.70 -9.99
CA ARG A 78 -1.36 4.33 -11.40
C ARG A 78 -1.37 2.80 -11.50
N GLY A 79 -2.20 2.25 -12.39
CA GLY A 79 -2.14 0.81 -12.68
C GLY A 79 -0.76 0.41 -13.18
N GLU A 80 -0.35 -0.82 -12.94
CA GLU A 80 0.92 -1.33 -13.48
C GLU A 80 0.76 -1.74 -14.95
N TRP A 81 1.86 -1.74 -15.70
CA TRP A 81 1.86 -2.32 -17.05
C TRP A 81 1.64 -3.83 -16.95
N GLN A 82 0.62 -4.33 -17.63
CA GLN A 82 0.20 -5.72 -17.64
C GLN A 82 0.17 -6.25 -19.07
N TRP A 83 0.34 -7.56 -19.21
CA TRP A 83 0.18 -8.24 -20.49
C TRP A 83 -1.27 -8.71 -20.65
N SER A 84 -1.83 -8.58 -21.85
CA SER A 84 -3.20 -8.98 -22.17
C SER A 84 -3.43 -10.49 -22.05
N LEU A 85 -2.40 -11.27 -22.39
CA LEU A 85 -2.42 -12.73 -22.29
C LEU A 85 -2.44 -13.14 -20.82
N ALA A 86 -3.62 -13.48 -20.32
CA ALA A 86 -3.81 -13.85 -18.92
C ALA A 86 -3.35 -15.30 -18.65
N GLY A 87 -2.51 -15.50 -17.62
CA GLY A 87 -2.14 -16.83 -17.13
C GLY A 87 -0.83 -16.84 -16.35
N ARG A 88 -0.87 -16.98 -15.02
CA ARG A 88 0.34 -17.01 -14.17
C ARG A 88 1.30 -18.16 -14.51
N ASP A 89 0.79 -19.26 -15.08
CA ASP A 89 1.62 -20.40 -15.49
C ASP A 89 2.34 -20.19 -16.83
N PHE A 90 1.98 -19.14 -17.58
CA PHE A 90 2.63 -18.80 -18.86
C PHE A 90 3.94 -18.02 -18.66
N TYR A 91 4.01 -17.20 -17.62
CA TYR A 91 5.17 -16.37 -17.29
C TYR A 91 5.97 -17.02 -16.17
N ARG A 92 7.27 -17.22 -16.38
CA ARG A 92 8.19 -17.53 -15.29
C ARG A 92 8.48 -16.26 -14.48
N GLU A 93 9.18 -16.42 -13.36
CA GLU A 93 9.58 -15.31 -12.49
C GLU A 93 10.25 -14.19 -13.32
N ASN A 94 9.76 -12.96 -13.16
CA ASN A 94 10.21 -11.73 -13.84
C ASN A 94 9.98 -11.66 -15.36
N GLU A 95 9.46 -12.70 -16.03
CA GLU A 95 9.18 -12.64 -17.48
C GLU A 95 8.08 -11.63 -17.82
N ALA A 96 7.08 -11.48 -16.94
CA ALA A 96 6.04 -10.47 -17.10
C ALA A 96 6.56 -9.03 -16.94
N GLU A 97 7.76 -8.84 -16.39
CA GLU A 97 8.37 -7.53 -16.10
C GLU A 97 9.36 -7.08 -17.19
N PHE A 98 9.68 -7.92 -18.17
CA PHE A 98 10.57 -7.53 -19.26
C PHE A 98 10.02 -6.30 -20.00
N ARG A 99 10.86 -5.27 -20.18
CA ARG A 99 10.52 -4.04 -20.90
C ARG A 99 11.62 -3.67 -21.88
N ASN A 100 11.25 -3.28 -23.09
CA ASN A 100 12.18 -2.77 -24.11
C ASN A 100 11.76 -1.39 -24.63
N TRP A 101 11.44 -0.48 -23.71
CA TRP A 101 11.04 0.89 -24.02
C TRP A 101 12.03 1.63 -24.91
N ASP A 102 11.49 2.45 -25.81
CA ASP A 102 12.23 3.46 -26.54
C ASP A 102 12.62 4.61 -25.61
N SER A 103 13.61 5.40 -26.01
CA SER A 103 14.11 6.52 -25.23
C SER A 103 12.98 7.55 -24.99
N GLY A 104 12.69 7.84 -23.73
CA GLY A 104 11.65 8.79 -23.33
C GLY A 104 10.24 8.22 -23.27
N TYR A 105 10.09 6.89 -23.27
CA TYR A 105 8.83 6.17 -23.06
C TYR A 105 8.87 5.32 -21.78
N PRO A 106 7.71 5.01 -21.17
CA PRO A 106 6.37 5.49 -21.51
C PRO A 106 6.17 6.99 -21.19
N ARG A 107 5.36 7.68 -22.00
CA ARG A 107 5.07 9.12 -21.88
C ARG A 107 3.85 9.44 -21.02
N GLY A 108 3.08 8.43 -20.60
CA GLY A 108 1.95 8.62 -19.69
C GLY A 108 0.76 9.39 -20.29
N GLY A 109 -0.42 9.18 -19.71
CA GLY A 109 -1.69 9.42 -20.40
C GLY A 109 -2.04 8.41 -21.50
N GLN A 110 -1.06 7.69 -22.09
CA GLN A 110 -1.30 6.59 -23.02
C GLN A 110 -1.29 5.22 -22.32
N GLU A 111 -2.07 4.30 -22.86
CA GLU A 111 -2.56 3.11 -22.14
C GLU A 111 -2.20 1.80 -22.84
N ASN A 112 -1.75 1.84 -24.10
CA ASN A 112 -1.48 0.65 -24.89
C ASN A 112 -0.12 0.75 -25.58
N CYS A 113 0.53 -0.39 -25.78
CA CYS A 113 1.93 -0.41 -26.20
C CYS A 113 2.11 -0.85 -27.65
N LEU A 114 2.90 -0.08 -28.38
CA LEU A 114 3.40 -0.39 -29.71
C LEU A 114 4.84 -0.89 -29.64
N MET A 115 5.21 -1.78 -30.55
CA MET A 115 6.60 -2.08 -30.91
C MET A 115 6.90 -1.52 -32.30
N ASN A 116 8.03 -0.83 -32.44
CA ASN A 116 8.53 -0.33 -33.73
C ASN A 116 9.49 -1.32 -34.43
N ALA A 117 9.91 -1.01 -35.65
CA ALA A 117 10.79 -1.86 -36.47
C ALA A 117 12.19 -2.07 -35.89
N ASN A 118 12.59 -1.30 -34.87
CA ASN A 118 13.84 -1.51 -34.13
C ASN A 118 13.63 -2.41 -32.90
N GLY A 119 12.41 -2.90 -32.67
CA GLY A 119 12.03 -3.69 -31.51
C GLY A 119 11.83 -2.85 -30.25
N LYS A 120 11.78 -1.52 -30.36
CA LYS A 120 11.61 -0.60 -29.22
C LYS A 120 10.16 -0.23 -29.00
N TRP A 121 9.79 -0.02 -27.73
CA TRP A 121 8.40 0.11 -27.33
C TRP A 121 8.00 1.54 -27.00
N SER A 122 6.76 1.90 -27.30
CA SER A 122 6.16 3.19 -26.97
C SER A 122 4.72 3.01 -26.52
N ASP A 123 4.22 3.89 -25.65
CA ASP A 123 2.79 3.95 -25.34
C ASP A 123 2.06 4.87 -26.32
N ASP A 124 0.85 4.48 -26.72
CA ASP A 124 -0.02 5.23 -27.64
C ASP A 124 -1.50 5.09 -27.24
N TRP A 125 -2.34 5.98 -27.78
CA TRP A 125 -3.77 6.06 -27.50
C TRP A 125 -4.50 4.81 -27.99
N SER A 126 -5.37 4.25 -27.14
CA SER A 126 -6.13 3.04 -27.42
C SER A 126 -6.90 3.10 -28.74
N THR A 127 -7.36 4.30 -29.13
CA THR A 127 -8.19 4.58 -30.31
C THR A 127 -7.42 4.65 -31.62
N ASN A 128 -6.09 4.74 -31.59
CA ASN A 128 -5.28 4.81 -32.81
C ASN A 128 -5.28 3.47 -33.53
N ILE A 129 -5.26 3.51 -34.86
CA ILE A 129 -5.34 2.33 -35.71
C ILE A 129 -3.93 1.91 -36.13
N TRP A 130 -3.51 0.71 -35.75
CA TRP A 130 -2.21 0.13 -36.11
C TRP A 130 -2.34 -1.33 -36.52
N THR A 131 -1.33 -1.84 -37.23
CA THR A 131 -1.12 -3.29 -37.35
C THR A 131 -0.85 -3.89 -35.97
N PHE A 132 -0.91 -5.21 -35.81
CA PHE A 132 -0.79 -5.83 -34.48
C PHE A 132 -0.22 -7.23 -34.54
N ILE A 133 0.37 -7.67 -33.42
CA ILE A 133 1.00 -8.98 -33.30
C ILE A 133 0.16 -9.87 -32.41
N CYS A 134 -0.34 -10.98 -32.96
CA CYS A 134 -0.97 -12.02 -32.18
C CYS A 134 0.05 -13.08 -31.75
N TYR A 135 -0.19 -13.68 -30.58
CA TYR A 135 0.46 -14.90 -30.13
C TYR A 135 -0.40 -16.11 -30.46
N ASP A 136 0.19 -17.11 -31.09
CA ASP A 136 -0.48 -18.34 -31.54
C ASP A 136 0.01 -19.56 -30.75
N GLY A 137 -0.08 -19.45 -29.42
CA GLY A 137 -0.18 -20.59 -28.49
C GLY A 137 0.87 -21.69 -28.62
N GLY A 138 2.17 -21.38 -28.56
CA GLY A 138 3.30 -22.27 -28.20
C GLY A 138 3.55 -23.57 -29.01
N ASN A 139 2.60 -24.04 -29.80
CA ASN A 139 2.65 -25.27 -30.60
C ASN A 139 2.99 -24.99 -32.08
N SER A 140 3.14 -23.71 -32.45
CA SER A 140 3.59 -23.27 -33.76
C SER A 140 5.11 -23.05 -33.77
N THR A 141 5.78 -23.43 -34.86
CA THR A 141 7.19 -23.07 -35.13
C THR A 141 7.42 -21.56 -35.22
N HIS A 142 6.35 -20.78 -35.47
CA HIS A 142 6.35 -19.32 -35.50
C HIS A 142 5.20 -18.83 -34.61
N PRO A 143 5.45 -18.58 -33.32
CA PRO A 143 4.39 -18.29 -32.35
C PRO A 143 3.84 -16.86 -32.43
N TYR A 144 4.42 -16.01 -33.29
CA TYR A 144 4.02 -14.62 -33.47
C TYR A 144 3.53 -14.39 -34.90
N VAL A 145 2.34 -13.78 -35.02
CA VAL A 145 1.67 -13.52 -36.29
C VAL A 145 1.43 -12.03 -36.43
N LEU A 146 2.04 -11.40 -37.45
CA LEU A 146 1.73 -10.03 -37.83
C LEU A 146 0.41 -10.01 -38.61
N VAL A 147 -0.56 -9.26 -38.07
CA VAL A 147 -1.80 -8.95 -38.76
C VAL A 147 -1.67 -7.54 -39.33
N THR A 148 -1.66 -7.43 -40.66
CA THR A 148 -1.47 -6.17 -41.38
C THR A 148 -2.75 -5.34 -41.50
N GLU A 149 -3.89 -5.87 -41.06
CA GLU A 149 -5.13 -5.10 -40.93
C GLU A 149 -4.97 -4.10 -39.78
N GLY A 150 -5.29 -2.84 -40.02
CA GLY A 150 -5.23 -1.81 -38.97
C GLY A 150 -6.42 -1.92 -38.01
N LYS A 151 -6.16 -2.00 -36.71
CA LYS A 151 -7.18 -1.95 -35.65
C LYS A 151 -6.75 -1.07 -34.47
N ASN A 152 -7.74 -0.59 -33.72
CA ASN A 152 -7.47 -0.03 -32.39
C ASN A 152 -7.04 -1.17 -31.45
N TRP A 153 -6.46 -0.85 -30.30
CA TRP A 153 -5.84 -1.90 -29.46
C TRP A 153 -6.87 -2.93 -28.95
N GLU A 154 -8.08 -2.49 -28.59
CA GLU A 154 -9.16 -3.36 -28.11
C GLU A 154 -9.66 -4.30 -29.21
N ASP A 155 -9.93 -3.78 -30.40
CA ASP A 155 -10.34 -4.56 -31.57
C ASP A 155 -9.23 -5.54 -32.03
N ALA A 156 -7.96 -5.14 -31.89
CA ALA A 156 -6.81 -6.00 -32.16
C ALA A 156 -6.74 -7.16 -31.14
N GLN A 157 -6.98 -6.89 -29.86
CA GLN A 157 -7.06 -7.90 -28.81
C GLN A 157 -8.20 -8.89 -29.06
N ILE A 158 -9.40 -8.38 -29.37
CA ILE A 158 -10.57 -9.19 -29.72
C ILE A 158 -10.22 -10.09 -30.90
N TYR A 159 -9.65 -9.53 -31.98
CA TYR A 159 -9.23 -10.31 -33.14
C TYR A 159 -8.25 -11.44 -32.75
N CYS A 160 -7.21 -11.13 -31.98
CA CYS A 160 -6.22 -12.15 -31.61
C CYS A 160 -6.81 -13.24 -30.72
N ARG A 161 -7.79 -12.93 -29.85
CA ARG A 161 -8.48 -13.95 -29.04
C ARG A 161 -9.46 -14.80 -29.85
N GLU A 162 -10.04 -14.25 -30.91
CA GLU A 162 -10.94 -14.99 -31.80
C GLU A 162 -10.20 -15.88 -32.81
N LYS A 163 -9.02 -15.45 -33.27
CA LYS A 163 -8.27 -16.11 -34.36
C LYS A 163 -7.00 -16.83 -33.91
N HIS A 164 -6.47 -16.45 -32.74
CA HIS A 164 -5.22 -16.95 -32.16
C HIS A 164 -5.42 -17.15 -30.65
N THR A 165 -4.40 -16.87 -29.83
CA THR A 165 -4.51 -16.93 -28.35
C THR A 165 -4.81 -15.55 -27.74
N ASP A 166 -3.95 -14.54 -27.98
CA ASP A 166 -4.14 -13.14 -27.53
C ASP A 166 -3.14 -12.25 -28.31
N LEU A 167 -3.11 -10.95 -28.06
CA LEU A 167 -1.99 -10.09 -28.45
C LEU A 167 -0.68 -10.58 -27.84
N ALA A 168 0.42 -10.36 -28.55
CA ALA A 168 1.72 -10.90 -28.21
C ALA A 168 2.25 -10.32 -26.89
N SER A 169 2.63 -11.23 -25.99
CA SER A 169 3.50 -10.91 -24.86
C SER A 169 4.96 -11.05 -25.26
N VAL A 170 5.80 -10.18 -24.71
CA VAL A 170 7.25 -10.20 -24.95
C VAL A 170 7.95 -10.44 -23.62
N ARG A 171 8.42 -11.67 -23.39
CA ARG A 171 8.92 -12.11 -22.08
C ARG A 171 10.43 -11.93 -21.91
N ASN A 172 11.14 -11.74 -23.00
CA ASN A 172 12.60 -11.62 -23.03
C ASN A 172 13.08 -11.02 -24.37
N GLN A 173 14.38 -10.75 -24.46
CA GLN A 173 15.00 -10.17 -25.64
C GLN A 173 14.88 -11.06 -26.89
N ALA A 174 14.95 -12.39 -26.76
CA ALA A 174 14.87 -13.29 -27.91
C ALA A 174 13.48 -13.24 -28.57
N GLU A 175 12.42 -13.21 -27.79
CA GLU A 175 11.05 -12.98 -28.30
C GLU A 175 10.90 -11.59 -28.92
N ASN A 176 11.50 -10.57 -28.30
CA ASN A 176 11.50 -9.23 -28.85
C ASN A 176 12.15 -9.18 -30.24
N ASP A 177 13.28 -9.87 -30.41
CA ASP A 177 14.01 -9.92 -31.68
C ASP A 177 13.22 -10.71 -32.74
N GLN A 178 12.56 -11.81 -32.36
CA GLN A 178 11.66 -12.55 -33.27
C GLN A 178 10.52 -11.68 -33.79
N ILE A 179 9.87 -10.92 -32.90
CA ILE A 179 8.78 -10.03 -33.27
C ILE A 179 9.29 -8.85 -34.12
N LYS A 180 10.46 -8.31 -33.78
CA LYS A 180 11.11 -7.24 -34.54
C LYS A 180 11.33 -7.65 -36.00
N ASP A 181 11.76 -8.88 -36.25
CA ASP A 181 12.06 -9.39 -37.59
C ASP A 181 10.81 -9.55 -38.47
N ILE A 182 9.59 -9.53 -37.89
CA ILE A 182 8.33 -9.65 -38.64
C ILE A 182 7.57 -8.33 -38.84
N ILE A 183 7.70 -7.34 -37.94
CA ILE A 183 6.80 -6.15 -37.92
C ILE A 183 6.98 -5.24 -39.15
N GLY A 184 8.20 -5.03 -39.64
CA GLY A 184 8.51 -4.14 -40.78
C GLY A 184 8.11 -2.65 -40.64
N GLY A 185 7.42 -2.27 -39.56
CA GLY A 185 6.85 -0.95 -39.28
C GLY A 185 6.54 -0.76 -37.78
N THR A 186 5.30 -0.43 -37.43
CA THR A 186 4.85 -0.29 -36.03
C THR A 186 3.59 -1.12 -35.79
N ALA A 187 3.57 -1.89 -34.71
CA ALA A 187 2.46 -2.79 -34.40
C ALA A 187 2.11 -2.79 -32.91
N TRP A 188 0.83 -2.97 -32.58
CA TRP A 188 0.39 -3.23 -31.21
C TRP A 188 0.97 -4.55 -30.70
N ILE A 189 1.40 -4.52 -29.43
CA ILE A 189 1.67 -5.71 -28.62
C ILE A 189 0.69 -5.76 -27.45
N GLY A 190 0.66 -6.89 -26.74
CA GLY A 190 -0.31 -7.12 -25.66
C GLY A 190 -0.04 -6.34 -24.37
N LEU A 191 0.99 -5.49 -24.32
CA LEU A 191 1.28 -4.70 -23.13
C LEU A 191 0.32 -3.50 -23.06
N PHE A 192 -0.40 -3.39 -21.95
CA PHE A 192 -1.34 -2.31 -21.69
C PHE A 192 -1.29 -1.89 -20.22
N ARG A 193 -1.88 -0.74 -19.91
CA ARG A 193 -2.00 -0.23 -18.55
C ARG A 193 -3.28 0.57 -18.44
N ASP A 194 -4.07 0.26 -17.44
CA ASP A 194 -5.17 1.12 -17.03
C ASP A 194 -4.62 2.24 -16.14
N ALA A 195 -4.76 3.49 -16.57
CA ALA A 195 -4.01 4.59 -16.00
C ALA A 195 -4.38 4.88 -14.54
N TRP A 196 -5.64 4.72 -14.09
CA TRP A 196 -6.04 5.10 -12.72
C TRP A 196 -7.16 4.22 -12.17
N SER A 197 -7.03 2.90 -12.28
CA SER A 197 -8.04 1.94 -11.78
C SER A 197 -7.66 1.19 -10.51
N GLU A 198 -6.42 1.30 -10.05
CA GLU A 198 -5.93 0.55 -8.89
C GLU A 198 -5.96 1.40 -7.61
N TRP A 199 -7.03 1.23 -6.82
CA TRP A 199 -6.95 1.55 -5.40
C TRP A 199 -6.20 0.44 -4.67
N SER A 200 -5.33 0.82 -3.75
CA SER A 200 -4.49 -0.08 -2.97
C SER A 200 -5.27 -1.13 -2.18
N ASP A 201 -6.49 -0.77 -1.78
CA ASP A 201 -7.42 -1.63 -1.06
C ASP A 201 -8.29 -2.51 -1.97
N GLY A 202 -8.15 -2.40 -3.29
CA GLY A 202 -8.95 -3.11 -4.29
C GLY A 202 -10.37 -2.55 -4.48
N SER A 203 -10.70 -1.40 -3.90
CA SER A 203 -11.98 -0.75 -4.10
C SER A 203 -12.14 -0.20 -5.52
N SER A 204 -13.38 -0.02 -5.96
CA SER A 204 -13.71 0.44 -7.31
C SER A 204 -14.17 1.91 -7.33
N SER A 205 -13.67 2.75 -6.41
CA SER A 205 -14.08 4.17 -6.37
C SER A 205 -13.72 4.87 -7.68
N SER A 206 -14.69 5.53 -8.30
CA SER A 206 -14.50 6.35 -9.49
C SER A 206 -14.26 7.84 -9.18
N PHE A 207 -14.27 8.23 -7.90
CA PHE A 207 -14.13 9.62 -7.50
C PHE A 207 -12.68 10.12 -7.71
N ARG A 208 -12.52 11.26 -8.36
CA ARG A 208 -11.22 11.87 -8.65
C ARG A 208 -11.28 13.38 -8.37
N HIS A 209 -10.24 13.92 -7.74
CA HIS A 209 -10.15 15.36 -7.43
C HIS A 209 -8.78 15.94 -7.79
N TRP A 210 -8.30 15.66 -9.01
CA TRP A 210 -6.99 16.09 -9.50
C TRP A 210 -6.81 17.61 -9.52
N ASN A 211 -5.59 18.06 -9.27
CA ASN A 211 -5.12 19.38 -9.67
C ASN A 211 -5.00 19.48 -11.19
N THR A 212 -5.10 20.70 -11.71
CA THR A 212 -5.05 20.96 -13.15
C THR A 212 -3.74 20.45 -13.76
N GLY A 213 -3.83 19.46 -14.66
CA GLY A 213 -2.69 18.90 -15.39
C GLY A 213 -2.01 17.69 -14.74
N GLU A 214 -2.40 17.32 -13.51
CA GLU A 214 -1.72 16.24 -12.76
C GLU A 214 -2.12 14.83 -13.22
N SER A 215 -3.30 14.63 -13.83
CA SER A 215 -3.74 13.31 -14.29
C SER A 215 -2.94 12.73 -15.48
N ASN A 216 -2.10 13.55 -16.11
CA ASN A 216 -1.49 13.28 -17.42
C ASN A 216 0.03 13.13 -17.37
N ASN A 217 0.64 13.03 -16.19
CA ASN A 217 2.10 12.99 -16.08
C ASN A 217 2.69 11.62 -16.56
N PRO A 218 3.82 11.63 -17.30
CA PRO A 218 4.60 10.44 -17.65
C PRO A 218 5.18 9.74 -16.41
N GLY A 219 4.80 8.48 -16.14
CA GLY A 219 5.53 7.65 -15.15
C GLY A 219 4.68 6.71 -14.29
N VAL A 220 5.36 6.03 -13.36
CA VAL A 220 4.78 5.30 -12.22
C VAL A 220 4.33 6.34 -11.21
N GLY A 221 3.02 6.55 -11.14
CA GLY A 221 2.42 7.66 -10.43
C GLY A 221 1.70 7.21 -9.17
N CYS A 222 1.99 7.84 -8.04
CA CYS A 222 1.25 7.64 -6.80
C CYS A 222 0.52 8.94 -6.44
N THR A 223 -0.66 8.82 -5.86
CA THR A 223 -1.51 9.98 -5.65
C THR A 223 -1.28 10.62 -4.28
N GLN A 224 -0.90 11.90 -4.28
CA GLN A 224 -0.88 12.74 -3.08
C GLN A 224 -2.14 13.58 -2.98
N PHE A 225 -2.76 13.58 -1.82
CA PHE A 225 -3.77 14.54 -1.41
C PHE A 225 -3.07 15.81 -0.87
N THR A 226 -3.42 16.96 -1.41
CA THR A 226 -2.87 18.26 -0.98
C THR A 226 -3.71 18.89 0.12
N PRO A 227 -3.16 19.78 0.95
CA PRO A 227 -3.94 20.54 1.94
C PRO A 227 -5.11 21.34 1.36
N SER A 228 -5.10 21.66 0.06
CA SER A 228 -6.22 22.36 -0.59
C SER A 228 -7.41 21.44 -0.95
N GLY A 229 -7.22 20.12 -0.87
CA GLY A 229 -8.22 19.09 -1.15
C GLY A 229 -7.99 18.35 -2.48
N GLN A 230 -7.15 18.91 -3.36
CA GLN A 230 -6.87 18.39 -4.69
C GLN A 230 -5.75 17.34 -4.69
N TRP A 231 -5.62 16.62 -5.79
CA TRP A 231 -4.70 15.50 -5.89
C TRP A 231 -3.59 15.77 -6.91
N ASN A 232 -2.37 15.40 -6.55
CA ASN A 232 -1.21 15.43 -7.43
C ASN A 232 -0.78 14.01 -7.81
N ASP A 233 -0.22 13.87 -9.01
CA ASP A 233 0.46 12.64 -9.43
C ASP A 233 1.98 12.86 -9.27
N VAL A 234 2.58 12.14 -8.33
CA VAL A 234 4.02 12.26 -8.06
C VAL A 234 4.67 10.89 -7.94
N GLY A 235 6.00 10.84 -8.11
CA GLY A 235 6.76 9.59 -8.02
C GLY A 235 6.61 8.90 -6.65
N CYS A 236 6.28 7.61 -6.66
CA CYS A 236 5.96 6.80 -5.48
C CYS A 236 7.08 6.72 -4.42
N HIS A 237 8.33 7.03 -4.78
CA HIS A 237 9.48 6.98 -3.87
C HIS A 237 9.64 8.26 -3.04
N ASN A 238 8.85 9.30 -3.33
CA ASN A 238 8.95 10.57 -2.61
C ASN A 238 8.50 10.39 -1.14
N PRO A 239 9.23 10.94 -0.16
CA PRO A 239 8.77 10.94 1.21
C PRO A 239 7.56 11.89 1.35
N SER A 240 6.45 11.38 1.86
CA SER A 240 5.23 12.16 2.09
C SER A 240 4.51 11.69 3.34
N HIS A 241 3.70 12.56 3.94
CA HIS A 241 2.72 12.12 4.93
C HIS A 241 1.75 11.12 4.29
N PHE A 242 0.85 10.52 5.05
CA PHE A 242 -0.09 9.58 4.45
C PHE A 242 -1.36 9.43 5.27
N ILE A 243 -2.41 8.97 4.60
CA ILE A 243 -3.74 8.88 5.16
C ILE A 243 -4.13 7.41 5.13
N CYS A 244 -4.31 6.81 6.32
CA CYS A 244 -4.86 5.46 6.43
C CYS A 244 -6.37 5.53 6.60
N TYR A 245 -7.07 4.45 6.26
CA TYR A 245 -8.47 4.27 6.65
C TYR A 245 -8.72 2.98 7.40
N GLY A 246 -9.87 2.94 8.09
CA GLY A 246 -10.29 1.82 8.91
C GLY A 246 -9.97 2.04 10.38
N ASP A 247 -10.53 1.18 11.22
CA ASP A 247 -10.26 1.24 12.66
C ASP A 247 -8.79 0.89 12.92
N PRO A 248 -8.12 1.56 13.89
CA PRO A 248 -6.82 1.11 14.35
C PRO A 248 -6.92 -0.36 14.74
N LYS A 249 -6.06 -1.21 14.16
CA LYS A 249 -6.00 -2.61 14.57
C LYS A 249 -5.72 -2.64 16.07
N GLU A 250 -6.54 -3.37 16.81
CA GLU A 250 -6.42 -3.42 18.27
C GLU A 250 -5.03 -3.92 18.67
N VAL A 251 -4.12 -2.99 18.95
CA VAL A 251 -2.90 -3.29 19.70
C VAL A 251 -3.37 -3.56 21.12
N LYS A 252 -3.52 -4.85 21.47
CA LYS A 252 -3.79 -5.28 22.84
C LYS A 252 -2.65 -4.78 23.73
N SER A 253 -2.84 -3.60 24.32
CA SER A 253 -1.89 -2.98 25.21
C SER A 253 -2.15 -3.49 26.63
N GLN A 254 -1.16 -4.15 27.20
CA GLN A 254 -1.19 -4.57 28.60
C GLN A 254 -0.22 -3.71 29.39
N ILE A 255 -0.72 -3.08 30.45
CA ILE A 255 0.12 -2.33 31.38
C ILE A 255 0.80 -3.31 32.31
N VAL A 256 2.12 -3.45 32.18
CA VAL A 256 2.95 -4.23 33.10
C VAL A 256 3.54 -3.28 34.14
N ARG A 257 3.09 -3.39 35.40
CA ARG A 257 3.67 -2.64 36.52
C ARG A 257 4.89 -3.37 37.06
N VAL A 258 6.04 -2.70 37.03
CA VAL A 258 7.32 -3.23 37.52
C VAL A 258 7.69 -2.55 38.83
N LYS A 259 7.99 -3.34 39.86
CA LYS A 259 8.54 -2.82 41.12
C LYS A 259 10.03 -3.09 41.15
N LEU A 260 10.82 -2.04 41.32
CA LEU A 260 12.28 -2.12 41.32
C LEU A 260 12.83 -1.82 42.71
N GLN A 261 13.78 -2.63 43.15
CA GLN A 261 14.57 -2.36 44.34
C GLN A 261 15.90 -1.75 43.91
N VAL A 262 16.12 -0.49 44.28
CA VAL A 262 17.24 0.32 43.80
C VAL A 262 18.14 0.70 44.98
N ALA A 263 19.46 0.59 44.81
CA ALA A 263 20.43 1.02 45.82
C ALA A 263 20.43 2.55 46.00
N SER A 264 20.81 3.05 47.19
CA SER A 264 20.59 4.44 47.64
C SER A 264 21.31 5.57 46.89
N HIS A 265 21.97 5.28 45.76
CA HIS A 265 22.79 6.23 44.98
C HIS A 265 22.58 6.13 43.47
N VAL A 266 21.60 5.34 43.01
CA VAL A 266 21.36 5.11 41.58
C VAL A 266 20.25 6.05 41.10
N ASN A 267 20.55 6.87 40.09
CA ASN A 267 19.55 7.71 39.43
C ASN A 267 18.79 6.90 38.37
N ILE A 268 17.62 6.37 38.74
CA ILE A 268 16.82 5.55 37.83
C ILE A 268 16.18 6.33 36.66
N ASN A 269 16.20 7.66 36.71
CA ASN A 269 15.71 8.51 35.64
C ASN A 269 16.79 8.86 34.59
N ASP A 270 17.99 8.30 34.72
CA ASP A 270 19.03 8.38 33.69
C ASP A 270 18.59 7.65 32.40
N PRO A 271 18.65 8.29 31.21
CA PRO A 271 18.20 7.68 29.95
C PRO A 271 18.91 6.37 29.59
N ALA A 272 20.21 6.25 29.87
CA ALA A 272 20.97 5.05 29.55
C ALA A 272 20.55 3.89 30.47
N MET A 273 20.31 4.16 31.76
CA MET A 273 19.72 3.17 32.67
C MET A 273 18.30 2.77 32.25
N GLN A 274 17.44 3.73 31.91
CA GLN A 274 16.08 3.44 31.44
C GLN A 274 16.05 2.54 30.22
N GLN A 275 16.97 2.78 29.26
CA GLN A 275 17.11 1.95 28.08
C GLN A 275 17.59 0.53 28.43
N ALA A 276 18.61 0.41 29.29
CA ALA A 276 19.13 -0.88 29.74
C ALA A 276 18.07 -1.70 30.48
N PHE A 277 17.28 -1.07 31.37
CA PHE A 277 16.18 -1.72 32.06
C PHE A 277 15.09 -2.17 31.10
N LEU A 278 14.71 -1.34 30.13
CA LEU A 278 13.68 -1.69 29.14
C LEU A 278 14.11 -2.90 28.31
N GLN A 279 15.37 -2.95 27.88
CA GLN A 279 15.95 -4.09 27.16
C GLN A 279 15.91 -5.36 28.01
N GLN A 280 16.31 -5.27 29.28
CA GLN A 280 16.32 -6.42 30.17
C GLN A 280 14.89 -6.96 30.45
N ILE A 281 13.92 -6.06 30.64
CA ILE A 281 12.51 -6.45 30.82
C ILE A 281 11.99 -7.09 29.54
N GLN A 282 12.27 -6.50 28.38
CA GLN A 282 11.84 -7.04 27.08
C GLN A 282 12.41 -8.44 26.84
N GLN A 283 13.68 -8.68 27.18
CA GLN A 283 14.28 -10.01 27.07
C GLN A 283 13.56 -11.05 27.95
N ARG A 284 13.32 -10.74 29.22
CA ARG A 284 12.63 -11.67 30.14
C ARG A 284 11.19 -11.95 29.71
N LEU A 285 10.49 -10.94 29.18
CA LEU A 285 9.12 -11.11 28.69
C LEU A 285 9.10 -11.99 27.43
N ARG A 286 10.09 -11.87 26.54
CA ARG A 286 10.24 -12.78 25.38
C ARG A 286 10.47 -14.22 25.81
N GLU A 287 11.33 -14.45 26.81
CA GLU A 287 11.52 -15.79 27.41
C GLU A 287 10.24 -16.34 28.04
N SER A 288 9.33 -15.45 28.49
CA SER A 288 8.04 -15.81 29.09
C SER A 288 6.88 -15.89 28.08
N GLY A 289 7.16 -15.88 26.77
CA GLY A 289 6.14 -16.06 25.73
C GLY A 289 5.54 -14.78 25.14
N MET A 290 6.18 -13.62 25.34
CA MET A 290 5.80 -12.38 24.65
C MET A 290 5.94 -12.54 23.13
N PRO A 291 4.92 -12.21 22.31
CA PRO A 291 4.99 -12.34 20.85
C PRO A 291 6.16 -11.58 20.24
N ALA A 292 6.78 -12.13 19.19
CA ALA A 292 7.98 -11.57 18.56
C ALA A 292 7.78 -10.13 18.02
N GLY A 293 6.56 -9.76 17.63
CA GLY A 293 6.19 -8.42 17.17
C GLY A 293 5.79 -7.43 18.26
N ALA A 294 5.72 -7.84 19.53
CA ALA A 294 5.31 -6.95 20.61
C ALA A 294 6.44 -5.97 20.99
N LYS A 295 6.10 -4.68 21.09
CA LYS A 295 7.02 -3.61 21.47
C LYS A 295 6.76 -3.17 22.91
N LEU A 296 7.83 -2.99 23.68
CA LEU A 296 7.76 -2.47 25.04
C LEU A 296 8.18 -0.99 25.02
N THR A 297 7.39 -0.12 25.66
CA THR A 297 7.70 1.31 25.81
C THR A 297 7.43 1.76 27.24
N TRP A 298 8.17 2.79 27.68
CA TRP A 298 7.91 3.40 28.98
C TRP A 298 6.67 4.29 28.92
N MET A 299 5.81 4.18 29.92
CA MET A 299 4.77 5.16 30.17
C MET A 299 5.37 6.34 30.92
N ARG A 300 5.19 7.57 30.39
CA ARG A 300 5.60 8.80 31.07
C ARG A 300 4.44 9.35 31.89
N HIS A 301 4.73 9.79 33.10
CA HIS A 301 3.80 10.56 33.91
C HIS A 301 3.66 11.99 33.36
N PRO A 302 2.61 12.74 33.76
CA PRO A 302 2.42 14.13 33.34
C PRO A 302 3.59 15.07 33.68
N ASP A 303 4.40 14.71 34.67
CA ASP A 303 5.62 15.43 35.09
C ASP A 303 6.87 15.04 34.28
N GLY A 304 6.72 14.20 33.25
CA GLY A 304 7.79 13.73 32.36
C GLY A 304 8.62 12.58 32.93
N GLN A 305 8.41 12.18 34.19
CA GLN A 305 9.16 11.09 34.82
C GLN A 305 8.57 9.72 34.48
N ILE A 306 9.40 8.69 34.49
CA ILE A 306 8.98 7.28 34.26
C ILE A 306 8.83 6.54 35.60
N PHE A 307 9.71 6.81 36.56
CA PHE A 307 9.69 6.17 37.88
C PHE A 307 9.39 7.19 38.96
N LYS A 308 8.43 6.87 39.84
CA LYS A 308 8.13 7.66 41.04
C LYS A 308 8.63 6.94 42.29
N GLU A 309 9.44 7.62 43.09
CA GLU A 309 9.78 7.13 44.42
C GLU A 309 8.52 7.09 45.30
N LYS A 310 8.19 5.91 45.82
CA LYS A 310 7.13 5.78 46.80
C LYS A 310 7.70 6.17 48.16
N LYS A 311 7.19 7.25 48.76
CA LYS A 311 7.51 7.57 50.16
C LYS A 311 6.81 6.53 51.04
N GLU A 312 7.58 5.70 51.74
CA GLU A 312 7.04 4.84 52.79
C GLU A 312 6.48 5.74 53.91
N THR A 313 5.16 5.71 54.11
CA THR A 313 4.55 6.22 55.34
C THR A 313 5.02 5.33 56.48
N LYS A 314 5.74 5.91 57.44
CA LYS A 314 6.17 5.23 58.67
C LYS A 314 4.93 4.82 59.46
N GLU A 315 4.62 3.53 59.49
CA GLU A 315 4.19 2.91 60.75
C GLU A 315 5.46 2.51 61.52
N GLU A 316 5.42 2.75 62.83
CA GLU A 316 6.58 2.80 63.70
C GLU A 316 7.41 1.49 63.70
N GLY A 317 8.69 1.62 63.35
CA GLY A 317 9.77 0.90 64.02
C GLY A 317 10.24 -0.44 63.45
N ARG A 318 10.95 -0.47 62.29
CA ARG A 318 12.28 -1.12 62.14
C ARG A 318 12.84 -1.07 60.69
N LYS A 319 14.15 -0.76 60.62
CA LYS A 319 15.16 -0.86 59.52
C LYS A 319 14.70 -0.71 58.04
N ARG A 320 15.23 0.39 57.45
CA ARG A 320 15.19 0.81 56.03
C ARG A 320 15.57 -0.29 55.02
N ARG A 321 14.70 -0.50 54.03
CA ARG A 321 15.04 -0.79 52.62
C ARG A 321 14.11 0.07 51.76
N LYS A 322 14.67 0.98 50.94
CA LYS A 322 13.87 1.83 50.03
C LYS A 322 13.23 0.96 48.93
N ARG A 323 11.95 1.17 48.65
CA ARG A 323 11.16 0.41 47.68
C ARG A 323 10.45 1.37 46.71
N THR A 324 10.57 1.13 45.40
CA THR A 324 9.98 1.96 44.34
C THR A 324 8.93 1.14 43.57
N GLU A 325 7.76 1.72 43.28
CA GLU A 325 6.64 1.03 42.61
C GLU A 325 6.13 1.84 41.41
N LEU A 326 5.56 1.12 40.43
CA LEU A 326 4.74 1.61 39.33
C LEU A 326 3.26 1.64 39.70
#